data_AF-A0AA45WUH0-F1
#
_entry.id   AF-A0AA45WUH0-F1
#
_cell.length_a   1.000
_cell.length_b   1.000
_cell.length_c   1.000
_cell.angle_alpha   90.00
_cell.angle_beta   90.00
_cell.angle_gamma   90.00
#
_symmetry.space_group_name_H-M   'P 1'
#
loop_
_entity.id
_entity.type
_entity.pdbx_description
1 polymer ?
#
loop_
_entity_poly.entity_id
_entity_poly.type
_entity_poly.pdbx_seq_one_letter_code
_entity_poly.pdbx_strand_id
1 'polypeptide(L)'
;MPNTVDQIDWKTREYDPQQSSQNNSVLDKDAFLRLLVTQLSNQDPLSPMEDREFIAQMAQFSSLEQMQNLNDSYKANHEEIMDHMIHMNNNIVNSQTTIATQLTKLNLMLEAYLGTSTPAPENPDPEDSEEGNDEDKEVSEP
;
A
#
# COMPACT_ATOMS: atom_id res chain seq x y z
N MET A 1 -11.10 -14.45 -18.64
CA MET A 1 -12.12 -13.46 -18.25
C MET A 1 -11.39 -12.18 -17.82
N PRO A 2 -11.78 -10.99 -18.30
CA PRO A 2 -11.12 -9.75 -17.90
C PRO A 2 -11.62 -9.36 -16.50
N ASN A 3 -10.70 -9.17 -15.56
CA ASN A 3 -11.04 -8.70 -14.22
C ASN A 3 -11.08 -7.17 -14.27
N THR A 4 -12.27 -6.61 -14.49
CA THR A 4 -12.52 -5.17 -14.40
C THR A 4 -12.86 -4.84 -12.97
N VAL A 5 -11.96 -4.19 -12.25
CA VAL A 5 -12.34 -3.27 -11.17
C VAL A 5 -11.31 -2.13 -11.13
N ASP A 6 -11.37 -1.24 -12.12
CA ASP A 6 -11.02 0.15 -11.88
C ASP A 6 -12.12 0.74 -10.98
N GLN A 7 -11.85 0.88 -9.69
CA GLN A 7 -12.61 1.77 -8.82
C GLN A 7 -11.68 2.87 -8.35
N ILE A 8 -11.54 3.88 -9.22
CA ILE A 8 -11.08 5.21 -8.83
C ILE A 8 -12.19 5.79 -7.96
N ASP A 9 -12.04 5.69 -6.63
CA ASP A 9 -12.96 6.29 -5.67
C ASP A 9 -12.71 7.79 -5.63
N TRP A 10 -13.62 8.55 -6.23
CA TRP A 10 -13.56 10.01 -6.33
C TRP A 10 -14.25 10.70 -5.16
N LYS A 11 -14.36 10.08 -3.97
CA LYS A 11 -14.99 10.75 -2.81
C LYS A 11 -14.36 12.12 -2.63
N THR A 12 -15.22 13.07 -2.97
CA THR A 12 -15.23 14.50 -2.77
C THR A 12 -13.99 15.00 -2.05
N ARG A 13 -13.18 15.84 -2.72
CA ARG A 13 -12.32 16.80 -2.02
C ARG A 13 -13.23 17.61 -1.10
N GLU A 14 -13.30 17.18 0.15
CA GLU A 14 -13.88 17.93 1.23
C GLU A 14 -13.07 19.22 1.30
N TYR A 15 -13.75 20.37 1.20
CA TYR A 15 -13.13 21.64 1.52
C TYR A 15 -12.83 21.60 3.01
N ASP A 16 -11.57 21.31 3.36
CA ASP A 16 -11.07 21.35 4.72
C ASP A 16 -10.84 22.82 5.13
N PRO A 17 -11.69 23.42 5.98
CA PRO A 17 -11.52 24.80 6.41
C PRO A 17 -10.42 24.95 7.48
N GLN A 18 -9.73 23.88 7.88
CA GLN A 18 -8.84 23.91 9.04
C GLN A 18 -7.47 24.53 8.77
N GLN A 19 -7.08 24.76 7.51
CA GLN A 19 -5.78 25.38 7.20
C GLN A 19 -5.69 26.88 7.49
N SER A 20 -6.81 27.59 7.72
CA SER A 20 -6.78 29.04 8.02
C SER A 20 -6.62 29.38 9.50
N SER A 21 -6.74 28.42 10.43
CA SER A 21 -6.76 28.72 11.86
C SER A 21 -5.36 28.80 12.51
N GLN A 22 -4.35 28.12 11.96
CA GLN A 22 -3.02 28.12 12.57
C GLN A 22 -2.23 29.42 12.36
N ASN A 23 -2.45 30.13 11.26
CA ASN A 23 -1.72 31.38 10.97
C ASN A 23 -2.20 32.58 11.81
N ASN A 24 -3.43 32.53 12.34
CA ASN A 24 -3.98 33.61 13.17
C ASN A 24 -3.45 33.59 14.61
N SER A 25 -3.20 32.40 15.18
CA SER A 25 -2.69 32.23 16.56
C SER A 25 -1.30 32.85 16.75
N VAL A 26 -0.40 32.69 15.78
CA VAL A 26 0.97 33.25 15.83
C VAL A 26 0.96 34.78 15.70
N LEU A 27 0.09 35.32 14.84
CA LEU A 27 -0.03 36.76 14.62
C LEU A 27 -0.54 37.49 15.88
N ASP A 28 -1.44 36.85 16.63
CA ASP A 28 -2.07 37.42 17.84
C ASP A 28 -1.07 37.50 19.00
N LYS A 29 -0.15 36.52 19.13
CA LYS A 29 0.91 36.52 20.14
C LYS A 29 1.94 37.64 19.93
N ASP A 30 2.38 37.87 18.70
CA ASP A 30 3.35 38.92 18.38
C ASP A 30 2.74 40.33 18.52
N ALA A 31 1.46 40.49 18.15
CA ALA A 31 0.71 41.72 18.38
C ALA A 31 0.55 41.99 19.89
N PHE A 32 0.29 40.96 20.69
CA PHE A 32 0.19 41.05 22.15
C PHE A 32 1.52 41.40 22.82
N LEU A 33 2.63 40.76 22.44
CA LEU A 33 3.96 41.06 22.97
C LEU A 33 4.39 42.51 22.65
N ARG A 34 4.01 43.02 21.48
CA ARG A 34 4.24 44.43 21.11
C ARG A 34 3.40 45.39 21.94
N LEU A 35 2.12 45.07 22.16
CA LEU A 35 1.25 45.87 23.03
C LEU A 35 1.80 45.87 24.47
N LEU A 36 2.28 44.73 24.93
CA LEU A 36 2.91 44.56 26.23
C LEU A 36 4.18 45.42 26.39
N VAL A 37 5.12 45.33 25.45
CA VAL A 37 6.33 46.17 25.48
C VAL A 37 5.97 47.65 25.43
N THR A 38 4.92 48.01 24.71
CA THR A 38 4.41 49.39 24.62
C THR A 38 3.80 49.86 25.96
N GLN A 39 3.07 49.01 26.67
CA GLN A 39 2.53 49.30 28.00
C GLN A 39 3.66 49.41 29.04
N LEU A 40 4.61 48.47 29.03
CA LEU A 40 5.79 48.48 29.91
C LEU A 40 6.65 49.73 29.73
N SER A 41 6.72 50.26 28.50
CA SER A 41 7.44 51.50 28.19
C SER A 41 6.72 52.78 28.63
N ASN A 42 5.42 52.71 28.93
CA ASN A 42 4.57 53.85 29.32
C ASN A 42 4.09 53.80 30.79
N GLN A 43 4.44 52.77 31.55
CA GLN A 43 4.12 52.65 32.98
C GLN A 43 5.04 53.55 33.84
N ASP A 44 4.45 54.25 34.82
CA ASP A 44 5.19 54.95 35.87
C ASP A 44 5.95 53.91 36.73
N PRO A 45 7.27 54.04 36.95
CA PRO A 45 8.10 53.06 37.65
C PRO A 45 7.64 52.70 39.08
N LEU A 46 6.70 53.42 39.68
CA LEU A 46 6.22 53.21 41.06
C LEU A 46 5.06 52.22 41.20
N SER A 47 4.48 51.63 40.14
CA SER A 47 3.41 50.60 40.30
C SER A 47 3.39 49.50 39.21
N PRO A 48 4.40 48.61 39.15
CA PRO A 48 4.55 47.65 38.04
C PRO A 48 3.94 46.24 38.31
N MET A 49 3.06 46.05 39.30
CA MET A 49 2.71 44.71 39.81
C MET A 49 1.48 44.04 39.17
N GLU A 50 0.42 44.75 38.78
CA GLU A 50 -0.81 44.11 38.26
C GLU A 50 -0.65 43.57 36.83
N ASP A 51 0.08 44.27 35.95
CA ASP A 51 0.25 43.83 34.56
C ASP A 51 1.04 42.53 34.45
N ARG A 52 2.02 42.30 35.34
CA ARG A 52 2.90 41.11 35.31
C ARG A 52 2.19 39.79 35.57
N GLU A 53 1.23 39.78 36.48
CA GLU A 53 0.47 38.57 36.84
C GLU A 53 -0.38 38.11 35.64
N PHE A 54 -1.04 39.05 34.96
CA PHE A 54 -1.84 38.76 33.76
C PHE A 54 -0.97 38.24 32.60
N ILE A 55 0.20 38.84 32.39
CA ILE A 55 1.16 38.40 31.37
C ILE A 55 1.67 36.99 31.65
N ALA A 56 2.01 36.70 32.90
CA ALA A 56 2.50 35.38 33.30
C ALA A 56 1.44 34.30 33.03
N GLN A 57 0.17 34.59 33.32
CA GLN A 57 -0.94 33.69 33.02
C GLN A 57 -1.14 33.51 31.51
N MET A 58 -1.08 34.57 30.71
CA MET A 58 -1.21 34.47 29.24
C MET A 58 -0.04 33.70 28.60
N ALA A 59 1.18 33.90 29.08
CA ALA A 59 2.34 33.12 28.62
C ALA A 59 2.19 31.64 28.97
N GLN A 60 1.61 31.32 30.13
CA GLN A 60 1.28 29.96 30.53
C GLN A 60 0.24 29.34 29.59
N PHE A 61 -0.85 30.06 29.28
CA PHE A 61 -1.86 29.60 28.33
C PHE A 61 -1.30 29.43 26.92
N SER A 62 -0.48 30.37 26.43
CA SER A 62 0.16 30.28 25.10
C SER A 62 1.07 29.06 25.00
N SER A 63 1.79 28.74 26.09
CA SER A 63 2.67 27.56 26.14
C SER A 63 1.86 26.26 26.15
N LEU A 64 0.72 26.23 26.84
CA LEU A 64 -0.20 25.09 26.83
C LEU A 64 -0.84 24.88 25.46
N GLU A 65 -1.28 25.96 24.81
CA GLU A 65 -1.81 25.91 23.44
C GLU A 65 -0.75 25.41 22.46
N GLN A 66 0.48 25.93 22.54
CA GLN A 66 1.57 25.45 21.71
C GLN A 66 1.87 23.97 21.95
N MET A 67 1.81 23.51 23.20
CA MET A 67 1.96 22.09 23.53
C MET A 67 0.82 21.24 22.97
N GLN A 68 -0.43 21.73 22.97
CA GLN A 68 -1.56 21.06 22.32
C GLN A 68 -1.35 20.98 20.80
N ASN A 69 -0.98 22.08 20.16
CA ASN A 69 -0.68 22.12 18.72
C ASN A 69 0.45 21.14 18.33
N LEU A 70 1.49 21.03 19.16
CA LEU A 70 2.56 20.05 18.98
C LEU A 70 2.06 18.62 19.15
N ASN A 71 1.20 18.37 20.14
CA ASN A 71 0.60 17.06 20.37
C ASN A 71 -0.25 16.62 19.18
N ASP A 72 -1.04 17.52 18.62
CA ASP A 72 -1.91 17.23 17.48
C ASP A 72 -1.10 17.02 16.19
N SER A 73 -0.05 17.81 15.98
CA SER A 73 0.91 17.58 14.89
C SER A 73 1.60 16.22 15.03
N TYR A 74 1.94 15.82 16.26
CA TYR A 74 2.54 14.52 16.53
C TYR A 74 1.57 13.37 16.24
N LYS A 75 0.30 13.49 16.62
CA LYS A 75 -0.73 12.49 16.28
C LYS A 75 -0.91 12.35 14.77
N ALA A 76 -1.02 13.46 14.05
CA ALA A 76 -1.16 13.44 12.59
C ALA A 76 0.02 12.73 11.91
N ASN A 77 1.25 13.07 12.31
CA ASN A 77 2.45 12.39 11.79
C ASN A 77 2.47 10.89 12.15
N HIS A 78 2.01 10.52 13.35
CA HIS A 78 1.93 9.14 13.77
C HIS A 78 0.91 8.33 12.92
N GLU A 79 -0.25 8.92 12.64
CA GLU A 79 -1.26 8.34 11.77
C GLU A 79 -0.73 8.13 10.34
N GLU A 80 -0.02 9.12 9.78
CA GLU A 80 0.62 9.00 8.46
C GLU A 80 1.65 7.85 8.40
N ILE A 81 2.47 7.70 9.43
CA ILE A 81 3.45 6.60 9.50
C ILE A 81 2.74 5.24 9.55
N MET A 82 1.65 5.13 10.32
CA MET A 82 0.86 3.89 10.40
C MET A 82 0.21 3.56 9.07
N ASP A 83 -0.37 4.55 8.40
CA ASP A 83 -0.94 4.41 7.07
C ASP A 83 0.12 3.97 6.04
N HIS A 84 1.31 4.56 6.08
CA HIS A 84 2.42 4.14 5.23
C HIS A 84 2.81 2.68 5.45
N MET A 85 2.88 2.22 6.71
CA MET A 85 3.18 0.81 7.03
C MET A 85 2.10 -0.13 6.49
N ILE A 86 0.82 0.25 6.58
CA ILE A 86 -0.29 -0.51 6.01
C ILE A 86 -0.13 -0.60 4.48
N HIS A 87 0.16 0.51 3.81
CA HIS A 87 0.39 0.55 2.37
C HIS A 87 1.57 -0.34 1.94
N MET A 88 2.70 -0.30 2.65
CA MET A 88 3.83 -1.18 2.38
C MET A 88 3.46 -2.67 2.54
N ASN A 89 2.72 -3.01 3.60
CA ASN A 89 2.27 -4.37 3.84
C ASN A 89 1.38 -4.87 2.68
N ASN A 90 0.39 -4.06 2.28
CA ASN A 90 -0.50 -4.37 1.18
C ASN A 90 0.27 -4.62 -0.14
N ASN A 91 1.26 -3.77 -0.44
CA ASN A 91 2.10 -3.96 -1.63
C ASN A 91 2.85 -5.30 -1.59
N ILE A 92 3.41 -5.66 -0.43
CA ILE A 92 4.11 -6.94 -0.25
C ILE A 92 3.15 -8.11 -0.43
N VAL A 93 1.99 -8.09 0.23
CA VAL A 93 0.98 -9.15 0.12
C VAL A 93 0.53 -9.35 -1.32
N ASN A 94 0.21 -8.26 -2.04
CA ASN A 94 -0.19 -8.32 -3.44
C ASN A 94 0.88 -8.95 -4.33
N SER A 95 2.15 -8.63 -4.08
CA SER A 95 3.28 -9.24 -4.81
C SER A 95 3.36 -10.74 -4.55
N GLN A 96 3.18 -11.18 -3.29
CA GLN A 96 3.20 -12.59 -2.92
C GLN A 96 2.02 -13.35 -3.53
N THR A 97 0.80 -12.78 -3.49
CA THR A 97 -0.38 -13.38 -4.13
C THR A 97 -0.17 -13.57 -5.63
N THR A 98 0.45 -12.60 -6.30
CA THR A 98 0.77 -12.69 -7.73
C THR A 98 1.75 -13.82 -8.00
N ILE A 99 2.83 -13.92 -7.22
CA ILE A 99 3.83 -14.99 -7.33
C ILE A 99 3.17 -16.36 -7.09
N ALA A 100 2.41 -16.51 -6.01
CA ALA A 100 1.70 -17.75 -5.69
C ALA A 100 0.78 -18.18 -6.84
N THR A 101 0.02 -17.23 -7.41
CA THR A 101 -0.85 -17.48 -8.56
C THR A 101 -0.06 -17.95 -9.78
N GLN A 102 1.10 -17.33 -10.06
CA GLN A 102 1.96 -17.75 -11.17
C GLN A 102 2.53 -19.16 -10.96
N LEU A 103 2.97 -19.48 -9.74
CA LEU A 103 3.45 -20.82 -9.40
C LEU A 103 2.36 -21.89 -9.57
N THR A 104 1.13 -21.62 -9.13
CA THR A 104 0.00 -22.53 -9.34
C THR A 104 -0.27 -22.73 -10.83
N LYS A 105 -0.27 -21.66 -11.63
CA LYS A 105 -0.44 -21.77 -13.10
C LYS A 105 0.65 -22.63 -13.73
N LEU A 106 1.91 -22.46 -13.31
CA LEU A 106 3.03 -23.25 -13.81
C LEU A 106 2.88 -24.73 -13.44
N ASN A 107 2.47 -25.04 -12.21
CA ASN A 107 2.21 -26.41 -11.80
C ASN A 107 1.10 -27.06 -12.64
N LEU A 108 -0.01 -26.35 -12.87
CA LEU A 108 -1.11 -26.84 -13.71
C LEU A 108 -0.66 -27.09 -15.17
N MET A 109 0.18 -26.22 -15.73
CA MET A 109 0.74 -26.42 -17.07
C MET A 109 1.64 -27.67 -17.14
N LEU A 110 2.45 -27.90 -16.10
CA LEU A 110 3.31 -29.07 -16.01
C LEU A 110 2.49 -30.37 -15.92
N GLU A 111 1.45 -30.38 -15.08
CA GLU A 111 0.54 -31.52 -14.95
C GLU A 111 -0.18 -31.84 -16.27
N ALA A 112 -0.62 -30.81 -17.00
CA ALA A 112 -1.24 -30.99 -18.31
C ALA A 112 -0.28 -31.59 -19.34
N TYR A 113 0.98 -31.15 -19.36
CA TYR A 113 2.01 -31.66 -20.28
C TYR A 113 2.38 -33.12 -19.99
N LEU A 114 2.52 -33.49 -18.72
CA LEU A 114 2.84 -34.86 -18.31
C LEU A 114 1.64 -35.82 -18.43
N GLY A 115 0.41 -35.31 -18.33
CA GLY A 115 -0.82 -36.08 -18.50
C GLY A 115 -1.17 -36.42 -19.95
N THR A 116 -0.70 -35.63 -20.93
CA THR A 116 -0.86 -35.92 -22.36
C THR A 116 0.34 -36.69 -22.90
N SER A 117 0.60 -37.87 -22.37
CA SER A 117 1.27 -38.90 -23.18
C SER A 117 0.30 -39.26 -24.30
N THR A 118 0.38 -38.59 -25.45
CA THR A 118 -0.17 -39.15 -26.70
C THR A 118 0.36 -40.58 -26.81
N PRO A 119 -0.50 -41.62 -26.81
CA PRO A 119 0.00 -42.97 -27.02
C PRO A 119 0.76 -42.94 -28.36
N ALA A 120 1.99 -43.45 -28.35
CA ALA A 120 2.74 -43.65 -29.59
C ALA A 120 1.82 -44.38 -30.58
N PRO A 121 1.82 -44.02 -31.87
CA PRO A 121 1.03 -44.74 -32.86
C PRO A 121 1.36 -46.23 -32.74
N GLU A 122 0.36 -47.01 -32.36
CA GLU A 122 0.44 -48.45 -32.23
C GLU A 122 0.91 -48.98 -33.59
N ASN A 123 2.07 -49.64 -33.64
CA ASN A 123 2.51 -50.31 -34.86
C ASN A 123 1.38 -51.24 -35.30
N PRO A 124 0.95 -51.22 -36.56
CA PRO A 124 -0.06 -52.16 -37.02
C PRO A 124 0.48 -53.58 -36.75
N ASP A 125 -0.34 -54.37 -36.06
CA ASP A 125 -0.11 -55.79 -35.83
C ASP A 125 0.32 -56.44 -37.15
N PRO A 126 1.41 -57.23 -37.20
CA PRO A 126 1.74 -57.95 -38.42
C PRO A 126 0.58 -58.90 -38.71
N GLU A 127 -0.16 -58.60 -39.78
CA GLU A 127 -1.21 -59.46 -40.31
C GLU A 127 -0.72 -60.91 -40.34
N ASP A 128 -1.54 -61.77 -39.76
CA ASP A 128 -1.46 -63.22 -39.84
C ASP A 128 -1.13 -63.61 -41.29
N SER A 129 0.09 -64.12 -41.51
CA SER A 129 0.46 -64.75 -42.77
C SER A 129 -0.10 -66.18 -42.73
N GLU A 130 -1.42 -66.28 -42.89
CA GLU A 130 -2.09 -67.53 -43.22
C GLU A 130 -1.58 -68.03 -44.59
N GLU A 131 -0.76 -69.07 -44.51
CA GLU A 131 -1.05 -70.38 -45.10
C GLU A 131 -1.13 -70.54 -46.64
N GLY A 132 -0.34 -71.50 -47.14
CA GLY A 132 -0.70 -72.34 -48.29
C GLY A 132 0.09 -72.06 -49.57
N ASN A 133 0.98 -72.99 -49.97
CA ASN A 133 0.70 -74.00 -51.00
C ASN A 133 1.32 -73.54 -52.35
N ASP A 134 1.91 -74.34 -53.23
CA ASP A 134 1.97 -75.78 -53.47
C ASP A 134 3.24 -76.11 -54.27
N GLU A 135 3.68 -77.36 -54.15
CA GLU A 135 4.23 -78.23 -55.20
C GLU A 135 5.11 -77.64 -56.33
N ASP A 136 6.35 -78.12 -56.44
CA ASP A 136 6.78 -78.69 -57.71
C ASP A 136 7.83 -79.80 -57.54
N LYS A 137 7.54 -80.90 -58.23
CA LYS A 137 8.22 -82.19 -58.26
C LYS A 137 9.39 -82.20 -59.24
N GLU A 138 10.15 -83.30 -59.16
CA GLU A 138 11.00 -83.96 -60.17
C GLU A 138 12.51 -83.91 -59.87
N VAL A 139 13.15 -84.97 -59.35
CA VAL A 139 13.36 -86.37 -59.80
C VAL A 139 14.77 -86.56 -60.42
N SER A 140 15.53 -87.44 -59.74
CA SER A 140 16.56 -88.39 -60.17
C SER A 140 17.88 -87.93 -60.84
N GLU A 141 18.98 -88.14 -60.09
CA GLU A 141 20.02 -89.19 -60.28
C GLU A 141 20.52 -89.54 -61.70
N PRO A 142 21.81 -89.92 -61.85
CA PRO A 142 22.40 -91.12 -61.22
C PRO A 142 23.69 -90.92 -60.41
#